data_AF-A0A1F4ABG9-F1
#
_entry.id   AF-A0A1F4ABG9-F1
#
_cell.length_a   1.000
_cell.length_b   1.000
_cell.length_c   1.000
_cell.angle_alpha   90.00
_cell.angle_beta   90.00
_cell.angle_gamma   90.00
#
_symmetry.space_group_name_H-M   'P 1'
#
loop_
_entity.id
_entity.type
_entity.pdbx_description
1 polymer ?
#
loop_
_entity_poly.entity_id
_entity_poly.type
_entity_poly.pdbx_seq_one_letter_code
_entity_poly.pdbx_strand_id
1 'polypeptide(L)'
;MAQAPQFARPWKTCEAVLSESFNLLGGRGGPGLSALLRRRSVVLAFDLAGNLESVLILMRKYASVPMSRADACLVRMTETLADPVILTTDIDFRIYRRHSRHVVPCVTPGRCRNNEEGGARLKAGSRAGEGRKACRMKVQGG
;
A
#
# COMPACT_ATOMS: atom_id res chain seq x y z
N MET A 1 -2.60 -4.86 14.05
CA MET A 1 -1.52 -4.00 13.50
C MET A 1 -0.14 -4.45 14.02
N ALA A 2 0.23 -5.73 13.87
CA ALA A 2 1.35 -6.32 14.62
C ALA A 2 2.69 -6.50 13.84
N GLN A 3 2.76 -6.23 12.53
CA GLN A 3 4.00 -6.44 11.74
C GLN A 3 4.83 -5.18 11.43
N ALA A 4 4.41 -3.99 11.85
CA ALA A 4 5.19 -2.76 11.63
C ALA A 4 6.56 -2.65 12.35
N PRO A 5 6.90 -3.39 13.44
CA PRO A 5 8.16 -3.20 14.16
C PRO A 5 9.43 -3.52 13.37
N GLN A 6 9.35 -4.31 12.29
CA GLN A 6 10.51 -4.86 11.58
C GLN A 6 11.10 -3.92 10.50
N PHE A 7 10.51 -2.75 10.26
CA PHE A 7 10.97 -1.81 9.23
C PHE A 7 11.42 -0.48 9.85
N ALA A 8 12.64 -0.07 9.54
CA ALA A 8 13.25 1.15 10.06
C ALA A 8 12.52 2.40 9.56
N ARG A 9 12.16 3.30 10.49
CA ARG A 9 11.53 4.59 10.15
C ARG A 9 12.60 5.62 9.76
N PRO A 10 12.28 6.63 8.93
CA PRO A 10 10.94 7.01 8.46
C PRO A 10 10.49 6.27 7.19
N TRP A 11 9.19 5.98 7.12
CA TRP A 11 8.57 5.38 5.93
C TRP A 11 8.17 6.44 4.91
N LYS A 12 8.42 6.19 3.62
CA LYS A 12 8.15 7.14 2.53
C LYS A 12 6.75 6.93 1.94
N THR A 13 6.06 8.00 1.59
CA THR A 13 4.74 7.95 0.93
C THR A 13 4.51 9.18 0.04
N CYS A 14 3.30 9.32 -0.52
CA CYS A 14 2.87 10.45 -1.34
C CYS A 14 1.54 11.06 -0.86
N GLU A 15 1.22 12.24 -1.36
CA GLU A 15 0.05 13.03 -0.99
C GLU A 15 -1.25 12.29 -1.34
N ALA A 16 -1.29 11.59 -2.48
CA ALA A 16 -2.45 10.82 -2.89
C ALA A 16 -2.78 9.71 -1.89
N VAL A 17 -1.76 9.03 -1.36
CA VAL A 17 -1.92 7.99 -0.32
C VAL A 17 -2.39 8.61 0.99
N LEU A 18 -1.86 9.77 1.40
CA LEU A 18 -2.34 10.45 2.61
C LEU A 18 -3.80 10.86 2.47
N SER A 19 -4.17 11.48 1.35
CA SER A 19 -5.54 11.90 1.07
C SER A 19 -6.52 10.72 1.13
N GLU A 20 -6.19 9.61 0.47
CA GLU A 20 -7.03 8.41 0.52
C GLU A 20 -7.04 7.79 1.92
N SER A 21 -5.91 7.74 2.61
CA SER A 21 -5.82 7.19 3.96
C SER A 21 -6.69 7.96 4.96
N PHE A 22 -6.68 9.29 4.92
CA PHE A 22 -7.56 10.10 5.77
C PHE A 22 -9.05 9.85 5.45
N ASN A 23 -9.39 9.75 4.16
CA ASN A 23 -10.76 9.44 3.73
C ASN A 23 -11.22 8.04 4.20
N LEU A 24 -10.37 7.02 4.06
CA LEU A 24 -10.69 5.64 4.43
C LEU A 24 -10.72 5.42 5.95
N LEU A 25 -9.79 6.04 6.68
CA LEU A 25 -9.70 5.88 8.14
C LEU A 25 -10.78 6.67 8.89
N GLY A 26 -11.32 7.73 8.27
CA GLY A 26 -12.32 8.61 8.85
C GLY A 26 -11.89 9.20 10.21
N GLY A 27 -12.86 9.66 10.98
CA GLY A 27 -12.61 10.32 12.28
C GLY A 27 -11.95 9.44 13.34
N ARG A 28 -12.09 8.11 13.25
CA ARG A 28 -11.51 7.18 14.23
C ARG A 28 -10.02 6.91 14.00
N GLY A 29 -9.57 6.83 12.75
CA GLY A 29 -8.16 6.55 12.42
C GLY A 29 -7.33 7.78 12.06
N GLY A 30 -7.96 8.91 11.73
CA GLY A 30 -7.30 10.18 11.42
C GLY A 30 -6.30 10.68 12.49
N PRO A 31 -6.64 10.64 13.80
CA PRO A 31 -5.71 11.04 14.85
C PRO A 31 -4.43 10.19 14.89
N GLY A 32 -4.54 8.87 14.66
CA GLY A 32 -3.39 7.97 14.61
C GLY A 32 -2.46 8.26 13.42
N LEU A 33 -3.02 8.51 12.24
CA LEU A 33 -2.25 8.92 11.06
C LEU A 33 -1.59 10.30 11.27
N SER A 34 -2.31 11.25 11.88
CA SER A 34 -1.79 12.57 12.23
C SER A 34 -0.61 12.47 13.20
N ALA A 35 -0.71 11.64 14.22
CA ALA A 35 0.38 11.40 15.16
C ALA A 35 1.61 10.77 14.49
N LEU A 36 1.42 9.92 13.47
CA LEU A 36 2.50 9.33 12.66
C LEU A 36 3.25 10.39 11.84
N LEU A 37 2.50 11.32 11.24
CA LEU A 37 3.05 12.43 10.46
C LEU A 37 3.80 13.43 11.35
N ARG A 38 3.21 13.84 12.47
CA ARG A 38 3.81 14.82 13.40
C ARG A 38 5.17 14.36 13.94
N ARG A 39 5.31 13.07 14.25
CA ARG A 39 6.59 12.49 14.72
C ARG A 39 7.54 12.08 13.59
N ARG A 40 7.24 12.46 12.34
CA ARG A 40 8.00 12.11 11.13
C ARG A 40 8.25 10.61 10.95
N SER A 41 7.39 9.75 11.52
CA SER A 41 7.45 8.30 11.25
C SER A 41 7.02 7.97 9.82
N VAL A 42 6.31 8.91 9.18
CA VAL A 42 5.88 8.87 7.79
C VAL A 42 6.25 10.20 7.18
N VAL A 43 6.87 10.18 6.02
CA VAL A 43 7.29 11.38 5.30
C VAL A 43 6.79 11.33 3.86
N LEU A 44 6.39 12.48 3.34
CA LEU A 44 6.14 12.67 1.92
C LEU A 44 7.48 12.74 1.21
N ALA A 45 7.71 11.84 0.27
CA ALA A 45 8.98 11.73 -0.45
C ALA A 45 8.75 11.34 -1.91
N PHE A 46 7.67 11.85 -2.51
CA PHE A 46 7.32 11.61 -3.89
C PHE A 46 6.99 12.92 -4.58
N ASP A 47 7.74 13.26 -5.63
CA ASP A 47 7.41 14.36 -6.51
C ASP A 47 6.48 13.88 -7.62
N LEU A 48 5.19 14.21 -7.52
CA LEU A 48 4.22 13.87 -8.54
C LEU A 48 4.47 14.63 -9.85
N ALA A 49 4.92 15.89 -9.79
CA ALA A 49 5.10 16.70 -11.00
C ALA A 49 6.16 16.09 -11.92
N GLY A 50 7.33 15.72 -11.37
CA GLY A 50 8.39 15.06 -12.11
C GLY A 50 8.07 13.63 -12.54
N ASN A 51 7.01 13.00 -12.02
CA ASN A 51 6.63 11.62 -12.33
C ASN A 51 5.25 11.47 -13.00
N LEU A 52 4.61 12.59 -13.36
CA LEU A 52 3.21 12.62 -13.78
C LEU A 52 2.93 11.66 -14.94
N GLU A 53 3.73 11.73 -16.01
CA GLU A 53 3.51 10.89 -17.20
C GLU A 53 3.65 9.40 -16.87
N SER A 54 4.64 9.03 -16.05
CA SER A 54 4.82 7.64 -15.62
C SER A 54 3.63 7.13 -14.79
N VAL A 55 3.08 7.98 -13.92
CA VAL A 55 1.87 7.67 -13.15
C VAL A 55 0.66 7.50 -14.07
N LEU A 56 0.46 8.38 -15.05
CA LEU A 56 -0.64 8.28 -16.02
C LEU A 56 -0.53 7.05 -16.94
N ILE A 57 0.69 6.66 -17.31
CA ILE A 57 0.95 5.40 -18.03
C ILE A 57 0.52 4.20 -17.18
N LEU A 58 0.89 4.16 -15.89
CA LEU A 58 0.48 3.09 -14.99
C LEU A 58 -1.04 3.02 -14.86
N MET A 59 -1.71 4.16 -14.68
CA MET A 59 -3.17 4.22 -14.59
C MET A 59 -3.85 3.72 -15.86
N ARG A 60 -3.34 4.07 -17.06
CA ARG A 60 -3.84 3.55 -18.34
C ARG A 60 -3.62 2.04 -18.46
N LYS A 61 -2.41 1.57 -18.12
CA LYS A 61 -2.04 0.14 -18.19
C LYS A 61 -2.97 -0.73 -17.35
N TYR A 62 -3.37 -0.24 -16.18
CA TYR A 62 -4.23 -0.96 -15.24
C TYR A 62 -5.69 -0.49 -15.29
N ALA A 63 -6.15 0.17 -16.35
CA ALA A 63 -7.52 0.71 -16.42
C ALA A 63 -8.63 -0.35 -16.32
N SER A 64 -8.32 -1.63 -16.60
CA SER A 64 -9.25 -2.77 -16.45
C SER A 64 -9.31 -3.34 -15.02
N VAL A 65 -8.51 -2.82 -14.09
CA VAL A 65 -8.44 -3.18 -12.66
C VAL A 65 -8.59 -1.87 -11.87
N PRO A 66 -9.12 -1.83 -10.62
CA PRO A 66 -9.34 -0.57 -9.92
C PRO A 66 -8.05 0.10 -9.39
N MET A 67 -7.07 0.41 -10.26
CA MET A 67 -5.89 1.17 -9.89
C MET A 67 -6.26 2.62 -9.58
N SER A 68 -5.99 3.04 -8.35
CA SER A 68 -6.13 4.45 -7.97
C SER A 68 -4.87 5.25 -8.26
N ARG A 69 -4.97 6.59 -8.17
CA ARG A 69 -3.79 7.48 -8.17
C ARG A 69 -2.83 7.15 -7.04
N ALA A 70 -3.33 6.76 -5.86
CA ALA A 70 -2.49 6.39 -4.72
C ALA A 70 -1.66 5.14 -5.03
N ASP A 71 -2.26 4.12 -5.65
CA ASP A 71 -1.56 2.89 -6.04
C ASP A 71 -0.54 3.15 -7.13
N ALA A 72 -0.90 3.89 -8.17
CA ALA A 72 0.00 4.24 -9.27
C ALA A 72 1.23 5.02 -8.74
N CYS A 73 1.02 5.95 -7.80
CA CYS A 73 2.13 6.64 -7.14
C CYS A 73 3.02 5.68 -6.33
N LEU A 74 2.43 4.75 -5.56
CA LEU A 74 3.21 3.78 -4.78
C LEU A 74 4.02 2.83 -5.68
N VAL A 75 3.43 2.33 -6.77
CA VAL A 75 4.15 1.54 -7.77
C VAL A 75 5.30 2.36 -8.35
N ARG A 76 5.05 3.62 -8.73
CA ARG A 76 6.11 4.50 -9.25
C ARG A 76 7.22 4.76 -8.22
N MET A 77 6.89 4.99 -6.96
CA MET A 77 7.89 5.11 -5.88
C MET A 77 8.76 3.86 -5.78
N THR A 78 8.18 2.66 -5.95
CA THR A 78 8.97 1.43 -5.97
C THR A 78 9.90 1.36 -7.16
N GLU A 79 9.59 1.98 -8.30
CA GLU A 79 10.51 2.01 -9.44
C GLU A 79 11.75 2.87 -9.17
N THR A 80 11.58 3.93 -8.39
CA THR A 80 12.63 4.93 -8.12
C THR A 80 13.51 4.64 -6.90
N LEU A 81 13.08 3.73 -6.02
CA LEU A 81 13.81 3.37 -4.80
C LEU A 81 14.64 2.10 -5.02
N ALA A 82 15.81 2.03 -4.39
CA ALA A 82 16.77 0.94 -4.57
C ALA A 82 16.24 -0.42 -4.09
N ASP A 83 15.75 -0.51 -2.85
CA ASP A 83 15.16 -1.71 -2.26
C ASP A 83 13.78 -1.41 -1.64
N PRO A 84 12.73 -1.28 -2.46
CA PRO A 84 11.42 -0.86 -1.99
C PRO A 84 10.54 -2.02 -1.54
N VAL A 85 9.93 -1.87 -0.36
CA VAL A 85 8.86 -2.76 0.13
C VAL A 85 7.62 -1.94 0.48
N ILE A 86 6.47 -2.32 -0.08
CA ILE A 86 5.17 -1.75 0.24
C ILE A 86 4.55 -2.46 1.45
N LEU A 87 4.07 -1.71 2.43
CA LEU A 87 3.35 -2.25 3.60
C LEU A 87 1.84 -2.06 3.43
N THR A 88 1.16 -2.94 2.70
CA THR A 88 -0.24 -2.70 2.32
C THR A 88 -1.17 -3.78 2.84
N THR A 89 -2.42 -3.39 3.12
CA THR A 89 -3.52 -4.36 3.31
C THR A 89 -4.25 -4.68 2.00
N ASP A 90 -3.88 -4.00 0.91
CA ASP A 90 -4.52 -4.10 -0.39
C ASP A 90 -3.89 -5.23 -1.21
N ILE A 91 -4.71 -6.20 -1.60
CA ILE A 91 -4.25 -7.39 -2.35
C ILE A 91 -3.92 -7.08 -3.82
N ASP A 92 -4.41 -5.95 -4.35
CA ASP A 92 -4.26 -5.61 -5.76
C ASP A 92 -2.79 -5.33 -6.13
N PHE A 93 -1.94 -5.01 -5.14
CA PHE A 93 -0.49 -4.89 -5.33
C PHE A 93 0.19 -6.17 -5.82
N ARG A 94 -0.46 -7.34 -5.69
CA ARG A 94 0.03 -8.60 -6.26
C ARG A 94 -0.09 -8.65 -7.79
N ILE A 95 -1.04 -7.90 -8.35
CA ILE A 95 -1.31 -7.81 -9.79
C ILE A 95 -0.39 -6.78 -10.42
N TYR A 96 -0.13 -5.67 -9.71
CA TYR A 96 0.71 -4.60 -10.22
C TYR A 96 2.16 -5.06 -10.46
N ARG A 97 2.82 -4.38 -11.41
CA ARG A 97 4.19 -4.63 -11.81
C ARG A 97 4.98 -3.34 -11.83
N ARG A 98 6.15 -3.34 -11.18
CA ARG A 98 7.18 -2.30 -11.32
C ARG A 98 8.09 -2.64 -12.50
N HIS A 99 8.59 -1.63 -13.21
CA HIS A 99 9.48 -1.81 -14.37
C HIS A 99 8.86 -2.78 -15.40
N SER A 100 7.55 -2.64 -15.61
CA SER A 100 6.71 -3.45 -16.51
C SER A 100 6.52 -4.94 -16.16
N ARG A 101 7.52 -5.64 -15.64
CA ARG A 101 7.51 -7.11 -15.47
C ARG A 101 7.71 -7.60 -14.04
N HIS A 102 8.32 -6.80 -13.16
CA HIS A 102 8.65 -7.27 -11.81
C HIS A 102 7.47 -7.09 -10.87
N VAL A 103 7.19 -8.11 -10.05
CA VAL A 103 6.18 -8.04 -8.99
C VAL A 103 6.56 -6.89 -8.04
N VAL A 104 5.57 -6.12 -7.60
CA VAL A 104 5.80 -5.08 -6.59
C VAL A 104 6.06 -5.77 -5.24
N PRO A 105 7.22 -5.59 -4.60
CA PRO A 105 7.49 -6.21 -3.31
C PRO A 105 6.53 -5.63 -2.26
N CYS A 106 5.75 -6.49 -1.61
CA CYS A 106 4.78 -6.05 -0.62
C CYS A 106 4.64 -7.01 0.57
N VAL A 107 4.36 -6.46 1.74
CA VAL A 107 4.04 -7.19 2.97
C VAL A 107 2.62 -6.83 3.40
N THR A 108 1.79 -7.86 3.61
CA THR A 108 0.42 -7.71 4.09
C THR A 108 0.25 -8.35 5.47
N PRO A 109 -0.17 -7.59 6.51
CA PRO A 109 -0.44 -8.16 7.83
C PRO A 109 -1.62 -9.14 7.74
N GLY A 110 -1.42 -10.40 8.09
CA GLY A 110 -2.49 -11.40 8.18
C GLY A 110 -2.46 -12.57 7.18
N ARG A 111 -1.37 -12.77 6.44
CA ARG A 111 -1.10 -14.06 5.77
C ARG A 111 0.36 -14.49 5.91
N CYS A 112 0.69 -15.07 7.06
CA CYS A 112 1.57 -16.23 7.04
C CYS A 112 0.68 -17.41 6.64
N ARG A 113 0.72 -17.83 5.37
CA ARG A 113 0.53 -19.26 5.09
C ARG A 113 1.93 -19.82 5.05
N ASN A 114 2.36 -20.37 6.18
CA ASN A 114 3.40 -21.37 6.17
C ASN A 114 2.90 -22.48 5.24
N ASN A 115 3.70 -22.85 4.24
CA ASN A 115 3.54 -24.17 3.66
C ASN A 115 3.89 -25.14 4.79
N GLU A 116 2.87 -25.72 5.42
CA GLU A 116 2.95 -27.00 6.11
C GLU A 116 1.53 -27.48 6.39
N GLU A 117 1.39 -28.79 6.29
CA GLU A 117 0.19 -29.59 6.09
C GLU A 117 -0.78 -29.59 7.30
N GLY A 118 -2.03 -29.99 7.06
CA GLY A 118 -2.95 -30.42 8.13
C GLY A 118 -4.21 -29.57 8.25
N GLY A 119 -5.36 -30.19 8.02
CA GLY A 119 -6.67 -29.52 7.93
C GLY A 119 -7.27 -29.05 9.24
N ALA A 120 -8.12 -28.02 9.15
CA ALA A 120 -9.35 -27.89 9.91
C ALA A 120 -10.24 -26.82 9.27
N ARG A 121 -11.50 -27.18 9.06
CA ARG A 121 -12.58 -26.38 8.48
C ARG A 121 -13.11 -25.40 9.55
N LEU A 122 -12.95 -24.11 9.34
CA LEU A 122 -13.69 -23.09 10.11
C LEU A 122 -14.54 -22.27 9.15
N LYS A 123 -15.86 -22.43 9.29
CA LYS A 123 -16.88 -21.65 8.58
C LYS A 123 -16.88 -20.22 9.11
N ALA A 124 -16.83 -19.25 8.20
CA ALA A 124 -17.26 -17.89 8.46
C ALA A 124 -18.45 -17.58 7.54
N GLY A 125 -19.64 -17.48 8.13
CA GLY A 125 -20.85 -17.05 7.45
C GLY A 125 -21.01 -15.52 7.51
N SER A 126 -21.59 -14.98 6.43
CA SER A 126 -22.45 -13.77 6.33
C SER A 126 -21.84 -12.43 6.75
N ARG A 127 -21.86 -11.34 5.98
CA ARG A 127 -22.58 -10.92 4.76
C ARG A 127 -21.66 -9.98 3.97
N ALA A 128 -21.70 -10.11 2.65
CA ALA A 128 -21.10 -9.20 1.70
C ALA A 128 -21.87 -7.88 1.65
N GLY A 129 -21.14 -6.77 1.55
CA GLY A 129 -21.66 -5.42 1.35
C GLY A 129 -20.53 -4.40 1.50
N GLU A 130 -20.28 -3.64 0.44
CA GLU A 130 -19.28 -2.57 0.28
C GLU A 130 -17.79 -2.94 0.43
N GLY A 131 -17.05 -2.87 -0.68
CA GLY A 131 -15.61 -3.16 -0.76
C GLY A 131 -14.78 -2.31 0.19
N ARG A 132 -14.22 -2.96 1.23
CA ARG A 132 -13.26 -2.33 2.14
C ARG A 132 -11.97 -2.04 1.36
N LYS A 133 -11.87 -0.85 0.78
CA LYS A 133 -10.59 -0.32 0.32
C LYS A 133 -9.61 -0.38 1.48
N ALA A 134 -8.52 -1.11 1.25
CA ALA A 134 -7.57 -1.43 2.27
C ALA A 134 -6.75 -0.18 2.66
N CYS A 135 -6.26 -0.13 3.89
CA CYS A 135 -5.30 0.90 4.29
C CYS A 135 -3.98 0.65 3.55
N ARG A 136 -3.65 1.57 2.63
CA ARG A 136 -2.47 1.52 1.77
C ARG A 136 -1.33 2.23 2.48
N MET A 137 -0.31 1.47 2.86
CA MET A 137 0.78 2.02 3.64
C MET A 137 2.10 1.83 2.88
N LYS A 138 2.72 2.99 2.60
CA LYS A 138 4.15 3.34 2.59
C LYS A 138 5.16 2.40 1.91
N VAL A 139 6.17 3.02 1.32
CA VAL A 139 7.35 2.35 0.77
C VAL A 139 8.53 2.54 1.72
N GLN A 140 9.15 1.44 2.16
CA GLN A 140 10.47 1.49 2.79
C GLN A 140 11.53 1.69 1.70
N GLY A 141 12.53 2.54 1.91
CA GLY A 141 13.75 2.50 1.11
C GLY A 141 14.93 2.44 2.07
N GLY A 142 15.88 1.53 1.80
CA GLY A 142 17.22 1.56 2.39
C GLY A 142 17.97 2.83 2.05
#